data_AF-A0ABD0QEK0-F1
#
_entry.id   AF-A0ABD0QEK0-F1
#
_cell.length_a   1.000
_cell.length_b   1.000
_cell.length_c   1.000
_cell.angle_alpha   90.00
_cell.angle_beta   90.00
_cell.angle_gamma   90.00
#
_symmetry.space_group_name_H-M   'P 1'
#
loop_
_entity.id
_entity.type
_entity.pdbx_description
1 polymer ?
#
loop_
_entity_poly.entity_id
_entity_poly.type
_entity_poly.pdbx_seq_one_letter_code
_entity_poly.pdbx_strand_id
1 'polypeptide(L)' 'MLFFTDYGNQARLERCNMDGTNRTRLVDYKVERPTAVALDLVKKLVYWADAYLDYIEMVDYNGKNRHTIIQGYQ' A
#
# COMPACT_ATOMS: atom_id res chain seq x y z
N MET A 1 -7.66 3.45 12.42
CA MET A 1 -6.36 3.05 11.83
C MET A 1 -6.01 4.02 10.73
N LEU A 2 -4.73 4.32 10.59
CA LEU A 2 -4.16 5.13 9.51
C LEU A 2 -3.42 4.21 8.55
N PHE A 3 -3.51 4.51 7.26
CA PHE A 3 -2.75 3.85 6.20
C PHE A 3 -2.08 4.95 5.38
N PHE A 4 -0.81 4.78 5.06
CA PHE A 4 -0.06 5.81 4.35
C PHE A 4 1.09 5.20 3.56
N THR A 5 1.48 5.90 2.50
CA THR A 5 2.65 5.59 1.69
C THR A 5 3.84 6.40 2.18
N ASP A 6 5.02 5.80 2.17
CA ASP A 6 6.28 6.46 2.52
C ASP A 6 7.23 6.25 1.35
N TYR A 7 7.66 7.35 0.73
CA TYR A 7 8.62 7.38 -0.39
C TYR A 7 10.06 7.61 0.08
N GLY A 8 10.34 7.49 1.39
CA GLY A 8 11.70 7.63 1.94
C GLY A 8 12.69 6.59 1.40
N ASN A 9 13.86 6.47 2.05
CA ASN A 9 14.97 5.59 1.59
C ASN A 9 14.56 4.15 1.21
N GLN A 10 13.48 3.63 1.81
CA GLN A 10 12.84 2.40 1.39
C GLN A 10 11.35 2.67 1.23
N ALA A 11 10.88 2.68 -0.02
CA ALA A 11 9.49 2.94 -0.33
C ALA A 11 8.60 1.82 0.21
N ARG A 12 7.49 2.20 0.87
CA ARG A 12 6.64 1.25 1.61
C ARG A 12 5.21 1.74 1.75
N LEU A 13 4.31 0.77 1.93
CA LEU A 13 2.94 0.97 2.39
C LEU A 13 2.85 0.54 3.86
N GLU A 14 2.37 1.42 4.71
CA GLU A 14 2.34 1.20 6.16
C GLU A 14 0.97 1.47 6.78
N ARG A 15 0.80 0.94 7.99
CA ARG A 15 -0.40 1.10 8.80
C ARG A 15 -0.05 1.33 10.26
N CYS A 16 -0.80 2.17 10.94
CA CYS A 16 -0.73 2.32 12.39
C CYS A 16 -2.12 2.59 12.99
N ASN A 17 -2.19 2.61 14.32
CA ASN A 17 -3.32 3.16 15.04
C ASN A 17 -3.39 4.69 14.83
N MET A 18 -4.55 5.30 15.08
CA MET A 18 -4.71 6.76 14.91
C MET A 18 -3.88 7.59 15.90
N ASP A 19 -3.43 6.97 17.00
CA ASP A 19 -2.48 7.54 17.96
C ASP A 19 -1.00 7.32 17.56
N GLY A 20 -0.75 6.75 16.38
CA GLY A 20 0.58 6.44 15.86
C GLY A 20 1.19 5.13 16.37
N THR A 21 0.55 4.43 17.31
CA THR A 21 1.07 3.15 17.85
C THR A 21 0.88 1.99 16.87
N ASN A 22 1.54 0.85 17.13
CA ASN A 22 1.42 -0.37 16.32
C ASN A 22 1.71 -0.17 14.82
N ARG A 23 2.72 0.65 14.51
CA ARG A 23 3.19 0.86 13.13
C ARG A 23 3.69 -0.47 12.54
N THR A 24 3.11 -0.84 11.40
CA THR A 24 3.36 -2.11 10.72
C THR A 24 3.63 -1.81 9.24
N ARG A 25 4.65 -2.44 8.68
CA ARG A 25 4.90 -2.48 7.24
C ARG A 25 3.97 -3.48 6.58
N LEU A 26 3.09 -3.02 5.70
CA LEU A 26 2.17 -3.89 4.96
C LEU A 26 2.82 -4.39 3.67
N VAL A 27 3.53 -3.51 2.97
CA VAL A 27 4.28 -3.84 1.75
C VAL A 27 5.59 -3.06 1.77
N ASP A 28 6.71 -3.77 1.64
CA ASP A 28 8.07 -3.23 1.64
C ASP A 28 8.95 -3.81 0.51
N TYR A 29 8.32 -4.45 -0.48
CA TYR A 29 8.97 -5.04 -1.64
C TYR A 29 8.18 -4.72 -2.91
N LYS A 30 8.88 -4.57 -4.05
CA LYS A 30 8.28 -4.15 -5.32
C LYS A 30 7.37 -2.93 -5.14
N VAL A 31 7.85 -1.92 -4.42
CA VAL A 31 7.20 -0.63 -4.22
C VAL A 31 8.31 0.39 -4.37
N GLU A 32 8.13 1.36 -5.26
CA GLU A 32 9.18 2.30 -5.68
C GLU A 32 8.69 3.74 -5.56
N ARG A 33 7.54 4.08 -6.17
CA ARG A 33 6.93 5.41 -6.08
C ARG A 33 5.45 5.32 -5.73
N PRO A 34 5.11 4.93 -4.50
CA PRO A 34 3.71 4.84 -4.07
C PRO A 34 3.12 6.24 -3.89
N THR A 35 2.22 6.63 -4.78
CA THR A 35 1.71 8.03 -4.88
C THR A 35 0.31 8.23 -4.31
N ALA A 36 -0.50 7.18 -4.27
CA ALA A 36 -1.88 7.24 -3.80
C ALA A 36 -2.23 6.00 -2.98
N VAL A 37 -3.15 6.17 -2.03
CA VAL A 37 -3.72 5.10 -1.21
C VAL A 37 -5.23 5.27 -1.10
N ALA A 38 -5.98 4.18 -1.20
CA ALA A 38 -7.43 4.13 -0.98
C ALA A 38 -7.80 2.87 -0.19
N LEU A 39 -8.94 2.90 0.50
CA LEU A 39 -9.38 1.82 1.39
C LEU A 39 -10.79 1.33 1.03
N ASP A 40 -10.96 0.02 0.97
CA ASP A 40 -12.27 -0.61 1.12
C ASP A 40 -12.47 -0.98 2.59
N LEU A 41 -13.40 -0.27 3.24
CA LEU A 41 -13.66 -0.43 4.68
C LEU A 41 -14.48 -1.68 5.01
N VAL A 42 -15.26 -2.20 4.06
CA VAL A 42 -16.12 -3.38 4.26
C VAL A 42 -15.30 -4.64 4.03
N LYS A 43 -14.58 -4.72 2.91
CA LYS A 43 -13.74 -5.88 2.57
C LYS A 43 -12.38 -5.87 3.27
N LYS A 44 -12.02 -4.77 3.95
CA LYS A 44 -10.72 -4.59 4.64
C LYS A 44 -9.55 -4.73 3.68
N LEU A 45 -9.62 -3.99 2.57
CA LEU A 45 -8.58 -3.97 1.53
C LEU A 45 -7.94 -2.58 1.43
N VAL A 46 -6.65 -2.57 1.16
CA VAL A 46 -5.85 -1.38 0.86
C VAL A 46 -5.45 -1.44 -0.59
N TYR A 47 -5.69 -0.36 -1.32
CA TYR A 47 -5.28 -0.17 -2.70
C TYR A 47 -4.21 0.91 -2.74
N TRP A 48 -3.17 0.72 -3.54
CA TRP A 48 -2.18 1.77 -3.81
C TRP A 48 -1.79 1.80 -5.28
N ALA A 49 -1.37 2.98 -5.74
CA ALA A 49 -0.82 3.19 -7.07
C ALA A 49 0.69 3.43 -6.97
N ASP A 50 1.47 2.72 -7.78
CA ASP A 50 2.91 2.95 -7.93
C ASP A 50 3.19 3.61 -9.28
N ALA A 51 3.70 4.85 -9.25
CA ALA A 51 3.92 5.64 -10.44
C ALA A 51 5.20 5.26 -11.21
N TYR A 52 6.10 4.46 -10.62
CA TYR A 52 7.32 4.00 -11.29
C TYR A 52 7.13 2.58 -11.85
N LEU A 53 6.53 1.69 -11.08
CA LEU A 53 6.26 0.31 -11.50
C LEU A 53 4.99 0.18 -12.35
N ASP A 54 4.26 1.28 -12.52
CA ASP A 54 3.10 1.43 -13.39
C ASP A 54 2.01 0.38 -13.13
N TYR A 55 1.61 0.25 -11.86
CA TYR A 55 0.52 -0.64 -11.48
C TYR A 55 -0.39 0.00 -10.43
N ILE A 56 -1.59 -0.56 -10.33
CA ILE A 56 -2.44 -0.46 -9.14
C ILE A 56 -2.55 -1.84 -8.53
N GLU A 57 -2.23 -1.93 -7.24
CA GLU A 57 -2.26 -3.17 -6.49
C GLU A 57 -3.09 -3.05 -5.23
N MET A 58 -3.46 -4.22 -4.69
CA MET A 58 -4.16 -4.32 -3.44
C MET A 58 -3.55 -5.37 -2.51
N VAL A 59 -3.80 -5.20 -1.21
CA VAL A 59 -3.56 -6.17 -0.14
C VAL A 59 -4.71 -6.09 0.87
N ASP A 60 -4.86 -7.10 1.71
CA ASP A 60 -5.69 -6.97 2.90
C ASP A 60 -5.04 -6.08 3.97
N TYR A 61 -5.79 -5.74 5.02
CA TYR A 61 -5.30 -4.88 6.10
C TYR A 61 -4.09 -5.45 6.85
N ASN A 62 -3.77 -6.73 6.71
CA ASN A 62 -2.63 -7.39 7.33
C ASN A 62 -1.44 -7.55 6.34
N GLY A 63 -1.52 -6.95 5.15
CA GLY A 63 -0.47 -7.00 4.14
C GLY A 63 -0.43 -8.33 3.38
N LYS A 64 -1.47 -9.17 3.50
CA LYS A 64 -1.55 -10.45 2.78
C LYS A 64 -2.42 -10.32 1.54
N ASN A 65 -2.50 -11.40 0.77
CA ASN A 65 -3.35 -11.52 -0.42
C ASN A 65 -3.08 -10.41 -1.45
N ARG A 66 -1.80 -10.14 -1.72
CA ARG A 66 -1.40 -9.14 -2.71
C ARG A 66 -1.89 -9.52 -4.10
N HIS A 67 -2.56 -8.60 -4.79
CA HIS A 67 -3.03 -8.79 -6.15
C HIS A 67 -2.87 -7.52 -7.00
N THR A 68 -2.30 -7.67 -8.19
CA THR A 68 -2.28 -6.66 -9.25
C THR A 68 -3.66 -6.52 -9.88
N ILE A 69 -4.26 -5.33 -9.71
CA ILE A 69 -5.56 -4.99 -10.29
C ILE A 69 -5.39 -4.59 -11.75
N ILE A 70 -4.40 -3.74 -12.02
CA ILE A 70 -4.01 -3.34 -13.36
C ILE A 70 -2.52 -3.05 -13.38
N GLN A 71 -1.88 -3.37 -14.49
CA GLN A 71 -0.52 -3.00 -14.81
C GLN A 71 -0.54 -2.31 -16.17
N GLY A 72 0.15 -1.18 -16.30
CA GLY A 72 0.28 -0.50 -17.57
C GLY A 72 1.07 -1.35 -18.57
N TYR A 73 0.86 -1.05 -19.85
CA TYR A 73 1.59 -1.70 -20.93
C TYR A 73 3.00 -1.10 -20.98
N GLN A 74 4.03 -1.92 -20.79
CA GLN A 74 5.43 -1.53 -21.06
C GLN A 74 5.64 -1.20 -22.53
#